data_AF-A0A7C4AIA3-F1
#
_entry.id   AF-A0A7C4AIA3-F1
#
_cell.length_a   1.000
_cell.length_b   1.000
_cell.length_c   1.000
_cell.angle_alpha   90.00
_cell.angle_beta   90.00
_cell.angle_gamma   90.00
#
_symmetry.space_group_name_H-M   'P 1'
#
loop_
_entity.id
_entity.type
_entity.pdbx_description
1 polymer ?
#
loop_
_entity_poly.entity_id
_entity_poly.type
_entity_poly.pdbx_seq_one_letter_code
_entity_poly.pdbx_strand_id
1 'polypeptide(L)'
;MRQLATLIVLSALALAGCMKVGPDFAKPDVNPPADWLLAQHEQVAKDQPPPEDWWKLLNDPALDRLVAAARQQNLTLRTAGARILEARAQLG
;
A
#
# COMPACT_ATOMS: atom_id res chain seq x y z
N MET A 1 -28.23 45.52 -4.33
CA MET A 1 -27.57 44.84 -3.17
C MET A 1 -28.18 43.47 -2.84
N ARG A 2 -29.52 43.33 -2.67
CA ARG A 2 -30.16 42.03 -2.37
C ARG A 2 -29.88 40.91 -3.41
N GLN A 3 -29.99 41.22 -4.70
CA GLN A 3 -29.73 40.28 -5.81
C GLN A 3 -28.27 39.77 -5.84
N LEU A 4 -27.31 40.67 -5.56
CA LEU A 4 -25.88 40.33 -5.48
C LEU A 4 -25.58 39.39 -4.32
N ALA A 5 -26.17 39.65 -3.14
CA ALA A 5 -26.03 38.78 -1.98
C ALA A 5 -26.59 37.37 -2.25
N THR A 6 -27.73 37.27 -2.93
CA THR A 6 -28.33 35.98 -3.31
C THR A 6 -27.44 35.19 -4.28
N LEU A 7 -26.85 35.84 -5.28
CA LEU A 7 -25.92 35.21 -6.23
C LEU A 7 -24.64 34.70 -5.55
N ILE A 8 -24.07 35.47 -4.62
CA ILE A 8 -22.87 35.07 -3.85
C ILE A 8 -23.18 33.83 -3.02
N VAL A 9 -24.31 33.80 -2.31
CA VAL A 9 -24.71 32.64 -1.49
C VAL A 9 -24.93 31.41 -2.38
N LEU A 10 -25.60 31.55 -3.52
CA LEU A 10 -25.84 30.43 -4.44
C LEU A 10 -24.53 29.84 -4.98
N SER A 11 -23.56 30.70 -5.33
CA SER A 11 -22.23 30.26 -5.77
C SER A 11 -21.47 29.55 -4.65
N ALA A 12 -21.51 30.05 -3.41
CA ALA A 12 -20.83 29.43 -2.28
C ALA A 12 -21.39 28.01 -1.97
N LEU A 13 -22.71 27.83 -2.07
CA LEU A 13 -23.34 26.52 -1.91
C LEU A 13 -22.97 25.56 -3.04
N ALA A 14 -22.86 26.04 -4.28
CA ALA A 14 -22.45 25.22 -5.42
C ALA A 14 -21.01 24.71 -5.29
N LEU A 15 -20.11 25.46 -4.62
CA LEU A 15 -18.72 25.06 -4.39
C LEU A 15 -18.53 24.16 -3.15
N ALA A 16 -19.48 24.13 -2.22
CA ALA A 16 -19.37 23.36 -0.98
C ALA A 16 -19.38 21.82 -1.19
N GLY A 17 -19.85 21.35 -2.35
CA GLY A 17 -19.84 19.92 -2.71
C GLY A 17 -18.46 19.33 -2.99
N CYS A 18 -17.43 20.15 -3.20
CA CYS A 18 -16.09 19.69 -3.58
C CYS A 18 -15.12 19.48 -2.40
N MET A 19 -15.51 19.79 -1.15
CA MET A 19 -14.56 19.84 -0.04
C MET A 19 -14.47 18.57 0.83
N LYS A 20 -15.51 17.72 0.89
CA LYS A 20 -15.50 16.58 1.82
C LYS A 20 -15.29 15.24 1.10
N VAL A 21 -14.03 14.80 1.07
CA VAL A 21 -13.61 13.47 0.64
C VAL A 21 -13.74 12.48 1.80
N GLY A 22 -14.97 12.02 2.07
CA GLY A 22 -15.24 10.92 3.00
C GLY A 22 -15.04 11.23 4.49
N PRO A 23 -15.27 10.24 5.38
CA PRO A 23 -14.91 10.32 6.79
C PRO A 23 -13.39 10.18 6.98
N ASP A 24 -12.89 10.63 8.12
CA ASP A 24 -11.50 10.40 8.50
C ASP A 24 -11.18 8.91 8.52
N PHE A 25 -10.02 8.54 7.98
CA PHE A 25 -9.58 7.16 7.98
C PHE A 25 -9.41 6.66 9.43
N ALA A 26 -10.09 5.56 9.76
CA ALA A 26 -9.87 4.81 10.99
C ALA A 26 -9.36 3.41 10.64
N LYS A 27 -8.23 3.02 11.24
CA LYS A 27 -7.70 1.66 11.09
C LYS A 27 -8.74 0.66 11.63
N PRO A 28 -9.12 -0.37 10.87
CA PRO A 28 -10.04 -1.40 11.37
C PRO A 28 -9.46 -2.11 12.59
N ASP A 29 -10.31 -2.36 13.58
CA ASP A 29 -9.97 -3.26 14.68
C ASP A 29 -9.94 -4.70 14.16
N VAL A 30 -8.80 -5.36 14.32
CA VAL A 30 -8.59 -6.75 13.94
C VAL A 30 -8.26 -7.53 15.20
N ASN A 31 -9.01 -8.59 15.46
CA ASN A 31 -8.78 -9.48 16.60
C ASN A 31 -8.16 -10.80 16.12
N PRO A 32 -6.87 -10.84 15.77
CA PRO A 32 -6.21 -12.10 15.43
C PRO A 32 -6.09 -12.98 16.67
N PRO A 33 -5.97 -14.30 16.51
CA PRO A 33 -5.55 -15.18 17.60
C PRO A 33 -4.26 -14.67 18.25
N ALA A 34 -4.17 -14.81 19.57
CA ALA A 34 -2.99 -14.38 20.33
C ALA A 34 -1.71 -15.11 19.88
N ASP A 35 -1.84 -16.35 19.41
CA ASP A 35 -0.73 -17.15 18.88
C ASP A 35 -1.17 -17.99 17.68
N TRP A 36 -0.19 -18.34 16.84
CA TRP A 36 -0.35 -19.34 15.79
C TRP A 36 -0.41 -20.75 16.40
N LEU A 37 -1.17 -21.66 15.76
CA LEU A 37 -1.29 -23.07 16.18
C LEU A 37 0.06 -23.79 16.39
N LEU A 38 1.12 -23.35 15.70
CA LEU A 38 2.47 -23.91 15.75
C LEU A 38 3.49 -23.00 16.46
N ALA A 39 3.05 -21.95 17.15
CA ALA A 39 3.92 -20.96 17.80
C ALA A 39 4.79 -21.54 18.94
N GLN A 40 4.56 -22.80 19.32
CA GLN A 40 5.34 -23.55 20.32
C GLN A 40 6.70 -24.02 19.77
N HIS A 41 6.93 -23.94 18.46
CA HIS A 41 8.25 -24.21 17.88
C HIS A 41 9.16 -23.01 18.12
N GLU A 42 10.18 -23.19 18.97
CA GLU A 42 11.21 -22.17 19.29
C GLU A 42 11.93 -21.59 18.05
N GLN A 43 11.78 -22.24 16.89
CA GLN A 43 12.41 -21.86 15.63
C GLN A 43 11.68 -20.73 14.88
N VAL A 44 10.50 -20.31 15.33
CA VAL A 44 9.76 -19.20 14.70
C VAL A 44 10.16 -17.89 15.38
N ALA A 45 11.05 -17.13 14.73
CA ALA A 45 11.39 -15.78 15.18
C ALA A 45 10.14 -14.88 15.08
N LYS A 46 9.62 -14.44 16.24
CA LYS A 46 8.40 -13.61 16.30
C LYS A 46 8.66 -12.14 15.96
N ASP A 47 9.91 -11.68 16.11
CA ASP A 47 10.20 -10.23 16.18
C ASP A 47 11.10 -9.69 15.06
N GLN A 48 11.50 -10.52 14.09
CA GLN A 48 12.37 -10.08 13.02
C GLN A 48 11.86 -10.52 11.64
N PRO A 49 11.69 -9.59 10.69
CA PRO A 49 11.36 -9.96 9.32
C PRO A 49 12.49 -10.83 8.75
N PRO A 50 12.15 -11.79 7.88
CA PRO A 50 13.17 -12.54 7.17
C PRO A 50 14.05 -11.57 6.36
N PRO A 51 15.33 -11.90 6.14
CA PRO A 51 16.21 -11.06 5.32
C PRO A 51 15.63 -10.90 3.91
N GLU A 52 15.92 -9.78 3.25
CA GLU A 52 15.45 -9.52 1.88
C GLU A 52 15.81 -10.68 0.94
N ASP A 53 17.00 -11.24 1.13
CA ASP A 53 17.54 -12.37 0.39
C ASP A 53 17.31 -13.72 1.10
N TRP A 54 16.14 -13.91 1.70
CA TRP A 54 15.80 -15.12 2.48
C TRP A 54 16.11 -16.43 1.76
N TRP A 55 16.04 -16.47 0.43
CA TRP A 55 16.30 -17.69 -0.35
C TRP A 55 17.77 -18.12 -0.26
N LYS A 56 18.72 -17.23 0.10
CA LYS A 56 20.13 -17.60 0.28
C LYS A 56 20.35 -18.59 1.42
N LEU A 57 19.42 -18.67 2.38
CA LEU A 57 19.45 -19.66 3.45
C LEU A 57 19.37 -21.10 2.92
N LEU A 58 18.89 -21.29 1.68
CA LEU A 58 18.82 -22.59 1.01
C LEU A 58 20.16 -23.04 0.42
N ASN A 59 21.15 -22.15 0.32
CA ASN A 59 22.48 -22.43 -0.25
C ASN A 59 22.44 -23.07 -1.65
N ASP A 60 21.55 -22.58 -2.52
CA ASP A 60 21.40 -23.07 -3.90
C ASP A 60 21.87 -22.02 -4.93
N PRO A 61 23.05 -22.21 -5.57
CA PRO A 61 23.58 -21.29 -6.57
C PRO A 61 22.76 -21.23 -7.88
N ALA A 62 21.94 -22.23 -8.17
CA ALA A 62 21.00 -22.17 -9.29
C ALA A 62 19.83 -21.23 -8.94
N LEU A 63 19.29 -21.36 -7.72
CA LEU A 63 18.25 -20.48 -7.22
C LEU A 63 18.68 -19.02 -7.19
N ASP A 64 19.91 -18.73 -6.74
CA ASP A 64 20.46 -17.36 -6.74
C ASP A 64 20.45 -16.74 -8.15
N ARG A 65 20.85 -17.52 -9.17
CA ARG A 65 20.85 -17.07 -10.56
C ARG A 65 19.43 -16.83 -11.08
N LEU A 66 18.49 -17.70 -10.72
CA LEU A 66 17.09 -17.56 -11.12
C LEU A 66 16.45 -16.32 -10.50
N VAL A 67 16.69 -16.06 -9.21
CA VAL A 67 16.16 -14.86 -8.54
C VAL A 67 16.79 -13.59 -9.12
N ALA A 68 18.10 -13.59 -9.38
CA ALA A 68 18.75 -12.46 -10.04
C ALA A 68 18.17 -12.17 -11.44
N ALA A 69 17.98 -13.22 -12.26
CA ALA A 69 17.37 -13.09 -13.57
C ALA A 69 15.93 -12.57 -13.48
N ALA A 70 15.13 -13.11 -12.55
CA ALA A 70 13.77 -12.65 -12.31
C ALA A 70 13.74 -11.17 -11.90
N ARG A 71 14.57 -10.73 -10.95
CA ARG A 71 14.64 -9.32 -10.54
C ARG A 71 14.94 -8.38 -11.71
N GLN A 72 15.80 -8.78 -12.64
CA GLN A 72 16.19 -7.96 -13.78
C GLN A 72 15.15 -7.94 -14.92
N GLN A 73 14.45 -9.05 -15.15
CA GLN A 73 13.66 -9.26 -16.37
C GLN A 73 12.16 -9.42 -16.12
N ASN A 74 11.68 -9.32 -14.88
CA ASN A 74 10.28 -9.53 -14.54
C ASN A 74 9.38 -8.35 -14.95
N LEU A 75 8.67 -8.54 -16.07
CA LEU A 75 7.71 -7.57 -16.61
C LEU A 75 6.55 -7.25 -15.66
N THR A 76 6.13 -8.21 -14.84
CA THR A 76 5.07 -8.01 -13.83
C THR A 76 5.52 -7.01 -12.77
N LEU A 77 6.76 -7.13 -12.26
CA LEU A 77 7.32 -6.15 -11.32
C LEU A 77 7.46 -4.76 -11.94
N ARG A 78 7.92 -4.69 -13.20
CA ARG A 78 8.00 -3.42 -13.94
C ARG A 78 6.63 -2.77 -14.11
N THR A 79 5.61 -3.57 -14.42
CA THR A 79 4.21 -3.11 -14.55
C THR A 79 3.67 -2.60 -13.21
N ALA A 80 3.93 -3.30 -12.11
CA ALA A 80 3.55 -2.84 -10.77
C ALA A 80 4.21 -1.49 -10.41
N GLY A 81 5.50 -1.32 -10.72
CA GLY A 81 6.20 -0.06 -10.55
C GLY A 81 5.59 1.08 -11.37
N ALA A 82 5.24 0.81 -12.64
CA ALA A 82 4.58 1.79 -13.51
C ALA A 82 3.22 2.23 -12.95
N ARG A 83 2.43 1.31 -12.39
CA ARG A 83 1.14 1.63 -11.74
C ARG A 83 1.29 2.54 -10.52
N ILE A 84 2.36 2.37 -9.74
CA ILE A 84 2.66 3.28 -8.62
C ILE A 84 2.98 4.69 -9.14
N LEU A 85 3.78 4.80 -10.21
CA LEU A 85 4.11 6.08 -10.83
C LEU A 85 2.86 6.77 -11.40
N GLU A 86 2.00 6.01 -12.08
CA GLU A 86 0.70 6.48 -12.58
C GLU A 86 -0.16 7.03 -11.45
N ALA A 87 -0.33 6.28 -10.35
CA ALA A 87 -1.12 6.71 -9.20
C ALA A 87 -0.58 8.01 -8.57
N ARG A 88 0.75 8.16 -8.49
CA ARG A 88 1.38 9.40 -8.00
C ARG A 88 1.13 10.57 -8.95
N ALA A 89 1.26 10.36 -10.27
CA ALA A 89 1.01 11.39 -11.27
C ALA A 89 -0.44 11.88 -11.27
N GLN A 90 -1.41 11.03 -10.92
CA GLN A 90 -2.82 11.41 -10.79
C GLN A 90 -3.10 12.32 -9.58
N LEU A 91 -2.25 12.29 -8.56
CA LEU A 91 -2.43 13.08 -7.33
C LEU A 91 -1.81 14.49 -7.41
N GLY A 92 -0.91 14.75 -8.38
CA GLY A 92 -0.24 16.04 -8.58
C GLY A 92 1.02 16.21 -7.74
#